data_AF-A0A7Y9U5B9-F1
#
_entry.id   AF-A0A7Y9U5B9-F1
#
_cell.length_a   1.000
_cell.length_b   1.000
_cell.length_c   1.000
_cell.angle_alpha   90.00
_cell.angle_beta   90.00
_cell.angle_gamma   90.00
#
_symmetry.space_group_name_H-M   'P 1'
#
loop_
_entity.id
_entity.type
_entity.pdbx_description
1 polymer ?
#
loop_
_entity_poly.entity_id
_entity_poly.type
_entity_poly.pdbx_seq_one_letter_code
_entity_poly.pdbx_strand_id
1 'polypeptide(L)'
;MLHRRLWATRAATTLLLLGSLTFLSGCGSKDDGTTSSSSNTGTLRVINATTQRSAVGLLIDDVSRESAIERDATSATYRVTAGSHTIALANSSGSALASTTATIAAGSATTLVAWTGDNNVVKYLSLDDLEAVPASGRSKLQVFNAARDAGALDVHLTPASEALGDSPLLGNLAAGSGSSGYSSVNAGSHRLRLLKAGSVLASDVRLDTTVTLPDAGVAALVITPSTGGVLAHALLLQPATAVTALTNTQARVRILSALPTSLSVAGTVNGATLPLLGTSPGFGSYALVPAGSSTPQVTVNGGTLTGASWTAAPGSDTTLFVWGTAAAPQFATLSDDNRLPGSTSAARIRLLHGLGNLAQDLTLNIAGAAVTTASQGSMSPVTAVSAVTDTTLSVTSSSTAASVYELTGKTLDANGVYSVFLLGDSSLSSGNGLTTVVVKER
;
A
#
# COMPACT_ATOMS: atom_id res chain seq x y z
N MET A 1 -63.29 20.74 -40.03
CA MET A 1 -64.32 21.38 -39.19
C MET A 1 -64.57 20.49 -37.98
N LEU A 2 -64.59 21.11 -36.79
CA LEU A 2 -65.00 20.64 -35.45
C LEU A 2 -64.19 19.47 -34.81
N HIS A 3 -63.38 19.72 -33.77
CA HIS A 3 -63.73 19.84 -32.32
C HIS A 3 -64.17 18.50 -31.70
N ARG A 4 -63.83 18.06 -30.48
CA ARG A 4 -62.93 18.42 -29.36
C ARG A 4 -63.08 17.25 -28.35
N ARG A 5 -61.99 16.91 -27.66
CA ARG A 5 -61.81 16.29 -26.31
C ARG A 5 -63.03 15.81 -25.49
N LEU A 6 -62.85 14.66 -24.79
CA LEU A 6 -62.97 14.40 -23.32
C LEU A 6 -63.24 12.89 -23.09
N TRP A 7 -62.31 12.11 -22.54
CA TRP A 7 -62.09 11.77 -21.11
C TRP A 7 -63.13 10.87 -20.42
N ALA A 8 -62.64 9.66 -20.11
CA ALA A 8 -62.82 8.81 -18.93
C ALA A 8 -64.16 8.07 -18.68
N THR A 9 -64.09 6.73 -18.65
CA THR A 9 -64.55 5.90 -17.51
C THR A 9 -63.93 4.50 -17.51
N ARG A 10 -63.14 4.23 -16.46
CA ARG A 10 -63.08 3.02 -15.59
C ARG A 10 -63.14 1.61 -16.21
N ALA A 11 -62.04 0.87 -16.08
CA ALA A 11 -62.05 -0.53 -15.67
C ALA A 11 -60.81 -0.81 -14.79
N ALA A 12 -61.06 -1.20 -13.55
CA ALA A 12 -60.05 -1.64 -12.59
C ALA A 12 -59.65 -3.08 -12.90
N THR A 13 -58.35 -3.37 -12.93
CA THR A 13 -57.86 -4.75 -12.72
C THR A 13 -56.58 -4.70 -11.89
N THR A 14 -56.69 -5.33 -10.72
CA THR A 14 -55.69 -5.61 -9.69
C THR A 14 -54.71 -6.70 -10.15
N LEU A 15 -53.61 -6.89 -9.39
CA LEU A 15 -52.72 -8.08 -9.34
C LEU A 15 -51.57 -8.09 -10.39
N LEU A 16 -50.28 -8.32 -10.11
CA LEU A 16 -49.53 -8.87 -8.96
C LEU A 16 -48.21 -8.07 -8.77
N LEU A 17 -47.85 -7.80 -7.52
CA LEU A 17 -46.46 -7.63 -7.09
C LEU A 17 -45.77 -9.01 -7.21
N LEU A 18 -44.83 -9.16 -8.14
CA LEU A 18 -43.81 -10.21 -8.03
C LEU A 18 -42.59 -9.60 -7.34
N GLY A 19 -42.41 -10.00 -6.08
CA GLY A 19 -41.24 -9.68 -5.28
C GLY A 19 -39.98 -10.21 -5.97
N SER A 20 -39.07 -9.29 -6.27
CA SER A 20 -37.67 -9.58 -6.51
C SER A 20 -37.09 -10.17 -5.23
N LEU A 21 -37.05 -11.51 -5.14
CA LEU A 21 -36.18 -12.22 -4.21
C LEU A 21 -34.74 -11.84 -4.56
N THR A 22 -34.19 -10.89 -3.81
CA THR A 22 -32.74 -10.76 -3.66
C THR A 22 -32.23 -12.06 -3.06
N PHE A 23 -31.48 -12.83 -3.86
CA PHE A 23 -30.70 -13.95 -3.36
C PHE A 23 -29.69 -13.41 -2.34
N LEU A 24 -30.02 -13.50 -1.05
CA LEU A 24 -28.99 -13.64 -0.03
C LEU A 24 -28.25 -14.93 -0.38
N SER A 25 -27.06 -14.82 -0.95
CA SER A 25 -26.12 -15.93 -1.04
C SER A 25 -25.80 -16.38 0.39
N GLY A 26 -26.52 -17.39 0.88
CA GLY A 26 -26.16 -18.08 2.10
C GLY A 26 -24.75 -18.63 1.95
N CYS A 27 -23.85 -18.24 2.85
CA CYS A 27 -22.49 -18.76 2.96
C CYS A 27 -22.60 -20.23 3.42
N GLY A 28 -22.81 -21.15 2.48
CA GLY A 28 -22.80 -22.59 2.75
C GLY A 28 -21.36 -23.06 2.95
N SER A 29 -21.07 -23.72 4.06
CA SER A 29 -19.75 -24.30 4.28
C SER A 29 -19.56 -25.52 3.36
N LYS A 30 -18.43 -25.59 2.66
CA LYS A 30 -18.03 -26.74 1.85
C LYS A 30 -17.43 -27.81 2.76
N ASP A 31 -17.79 -29.08 2.59
CA ASP A 31 -17.07 -30.17 3.27
C ASP A 31 -15.68 -30.34 2.65
N ASP A 32 -14.67 -30.62 3.47
CA ASP A 32 -13.29 -30.85 3.01
C ASP A 32 -13.07 -32.21 2.32
N GLY A 33 -14.14 -33.00 2.16
CA GLY A 33 -14.10 -34.33 1.57
C GLY A 33 -13.89 -35.47 2.58
N THR A 34 -13.86 -35.18 3.88
CA THR A 34 -13.85 -36.20 4.93
C THR A 34 -15.27 -36.54 5.40
N THR A 35 -15.61 -37.83 5.51
CA THR A 35 -16.90 -38.28 6.03
C THR A 35 -16.87 -38.30 7.56
N SER A 36 -17.15 -37.16 8.19
CA SER A 36 -17.26 -37.06 9.66
C SER A 36 -18.62 -36.52 10.10
N SER A 37 -19.09 -36.97 11.27
CA SER A 37 -20.35 -36.46 11.84
C SER A 37 -20.19 -34.97 12.20
N SER A 38 -21.26 -34.19 12.03
CA SER A 38 -21.26 -32.75 12.29
C SER A 38 -20.84 -32.34 13.70
N SER A 39 -20.84 -33.28 14.65
CA SER A 39 -20.44 -33.09 16.04
C SER A 39 -18.93 -33.06 16.27
N ASN A 40 -18.11 -33.46 15.29
CA ASN A 40 -16.64 -33.49 15.41
C ASN A 40 -15.95 -32.62 14.35
N THR A 41 -16.61 -31.58 13.86
CA THR A 41 -16.07 -30.65 12.85
C THR A 41 -16.05 -29.22 13.37
N GLY A 42 -15.07 -28.44 12.93
CA GLY A 42 -15.10 -26.97 13.00
C GLY A 42 -15.14 -26.38 11.59
N THR A 43 -15.19 -25.04 11.49
CA THR A 43 -15.10 -24.33 10.20
C THR A 43 -13.86 -23.47 10.11
N LEU A 44 -13.26 -23.43 8.93
CA LEU A 44 -12.09 -22.65 8.60
C LEU A 44 -12.33 -21.85 7.30
N ARG A 45 -11.97 -20.57 7.28
CA ARG A 45 -11.75 -19.84 6.03
C ARG A 45 -10.43 -19.08 6.06
N VAL A 46 -9.91 -18.75 4.89
CA VAL A 46 -8.66 -18.02 4.72
C VAL A 46 -8.92 -16.71 3.99
N ILE A 47 -8.18 -15.66 4.38
CA ILE A 47 -8.24 -14.33 3.75
C ILE A 47 -6.88 -14.01 3.18
N ASN A 48 -6.82 -13.63 1.91
CA ASN A 48 -5.59 -13.25 1.24
C ASN A 48 -5.35 -11.74 1.40
N ALA A 49 -4.62 -11.36 2.45
CA ALA A 49 -4.15 -10.00 2.68
C ALA A 49 -2.69 -9.79 2.22
N THR A 50 -2.21 -10.59 1.25
CA THR A 50 -0.83 -10.49 0.73
C THR A 50 -0.70 -9.36 -0.29
N THR A 51 0.41 -8.61 -0.26
CA THR A 51 0.54 -7.36 -1.03
C THR A 51 1.39 -7.44 -2.28
N GLN A 52 2.11 -8.54 -2.50
CA GLN A 52 2.95 -8.78 -3.68
C GLN A 52 2.28 -9.74 -4.68
N ARG A 53 1.09 -10.27 -4.35
CA ARG A 53 0.39 -11.26 -5.18
C ARG A 53 -1.03 -10.80 -5.46
N SER A 54 -1.47 -10.90 -6.70
CA SER A 54 -2.83 -10.55 -7.11
C SER A 54 -3.82 -11.65 -6.74
N ALA A 55 -3.38 -12.91 -6.73
CA ALA A 55 -4.13 -14.06 -6.25
C ALA A 55 -3.17 -15.14 -5.72
N VAL A 56 -3.71 -16.05 -4.91
CA VAL A 56 -3.01 -17.20 -4.33
C VAL A 56 -3.92 -18.42 -4.32
N GLY A 57 -3.34 -19.62 -4.45
CA GLY A 57 -4.08 -20.86 -4.18
C GLY A 57 -4.19 -21.13 -2.67
N LEU A 58 -5.10 -22.02 -2.28
CA LEU A 58 -5.24 -22.53 -0.91
C LEU A 58 -5.12 -24.05 -0.90
N LEU A 59 -4.26 -24.56 -0.03
CA LEU A 59 -4.14 -25.97 0.30
C LEU A 59 -4.53 -26.18 1.76
N ILE A 60 -5.30 -27.25 2.00
CA ILE A 60 -5.58 -27.78 3.34
C ILE A 60 -5.11 -29.23 3.33
N ASP A 61 -4.14 -29.57 4.19
CA ASP A 61 -3.47 -30.87 4.26
C ASP A 61 -2.93 -31.33 2.90
N ASP A 62 -2.21 -30.42 2.23
CA ASP A 62 -1.65 -30.59 0.88
C ASP A 62 -2.67 -30.82 -0.25
N VAL A 63 -3.97 -30.73 0.04
CA VAL A 63 -5.04 -30.81 -0.95
C VAL A 63 -5.43 -29.41 -1.40
N SER A 64 -5.33 -29.15 -2.71
CA SER A 64 -5.79 -27.90 -3.32
C SER A 64 -7.30 -27.72 -3.18
N ARG A 65 -7.71 -26.58 -2.60
CA ARG A 65 -9.11 -26.24 -2.31
C ARG A 65 -9.62 -25.09 -3.16
N GLU A 66 -8.75 -24.11 -3.42
CA GLU A 66 -9.00 -22.96 -4.29
C GLU A 66 -7.71 -22.71 -5.09
N SER A 67 -7.81 -22.40 -6.38
CA SER A 67 -6.65 -22.06 -7.22
C SER A 67 -6.38 -20.56 -7.29
N ALA A 68 -7.36 -19.73 -6.93
CA ALA A 68 -7.25 -18.27 -6.99
C ALA A 68 -8.18 -17.61 -5.96
N ILE A 69 -7.65 -17.33 -4.77
CA ILE A 69 -8.19 -16.35 -3.84
C ILE A 69 -7.55 -15.01 -4.20
N GLU A 70 -8.34 -14.11 -4.76
CA GLU A 70 -7.88 -12.76 -5.09
C GLU A 70 -7.36 -12.02 -3.85
N ARG A 71 -6.50 -11.03 -4.05
CA ARG A 71 -6.08 -10.13 -2.99
C ARG A 71 -7.30 -9.45 -2.37
N ASP A 72 -7.26 -9.27 -1.05
CA ASP A 72 -8.30 -8.64 -0.25
C ASP A 72 -9.64 -9.40 -0.27
N ALA A 73 -9.61 -10.67 -0.68
CA ALA A 73 -10.75 -11.56 -0.71
C ALA A 73 -10.61 -12.73 0.27
N THR A 74 -11.71 -13.44 0.47
CA THR A 74 -11.79 -14.63 1.33
C THR A 74 -12.04 -15.88 0.49
N SER A 75 -11.50 -17.02 0.94
CA SER A 75 -11.86 -18.33 0.43
C SER A 75 -13.32 -18.67 0.76
N ALA A 76 -13.82 -19.76 0.19
CA ALA A 76 -14.97 -20.43 0.80
C ALA A 76 -14.68 -20.83 2.26
N THR A 77 -15.74 -20.98 3.04
CA THR A 77 -15.68 -21.59 4.38
C THR A 77 -15.67 -23.10 4.23
N TYR A 78 -14.67 -23.76 4.79
CA TYR A 78 -14.52 -25.22 4.78
C TYR A 78 -14.88 -25.79 6.14
N ARG A 79 -15.65 -26.88 6.15
CA ARG A 79 -15.81 -27.73 7.34
C ARG A 79 -14.67 -28.73 7.34
N VAL A 80 -13.93 -28.75 8.45
CA VAL A 80 -12.82 -29.69 8.66
C VAL A 80 -13.05 -30.44 9.95
N THR A 81 -12.54 -31.68 10.00
CA THR A 81 -12.61 -32.49 11.22
C THR A 81 -11.83 -31.80 12.36
N ALA A 82 -12.20 -32.00 13.63
CA ALA A 82 -11.43 -31.45 14.74
C ALA A 82 -10.02 -32.08 14.79
N GLY A 83 -9.00 -31.24 14.94
CA GLY A 83 -7.60 -31.67 14.90
C GLY A 83 -6.64 -30.61 14.37
N SER A 84 -5.39 -31.00 14.16
CA SER A 84 -4.37 -30.13 13.55
C SER A 84 -4.37 -30.31 12.04
N HIS A 85 -4.48 -29.20 11.32
CA HIS A 85 -4.46 -29.14 9.86
C HIS A 85 -3.31 -28.27 9.38
N THR A 86 -2.66 -28.70 8.30
CA THR A 86 -1.67 -27.88 7.60
C THR A 86 -2.38 -26.99 6.60
N ILE A 87 -2.29 -25.68 6.79
CA ILE A 87 -2.87 -24.69 5.90
C ILE A 87 -1.75 -24.00 5.15
N ALA A 88 -1.82 -23.98 3.82
CA ALA A 88 -0.81 -23.31 3.00
C ALA A 88 -1.45 -22.46 1.90
N LEU A 89 -0.89 -21.28 1.68
CA LEU A 89 -1.09 -20.57 0.43
C LEU A 89 -0.17 -21.14 -0.63
N ALA A 90 -0.64 -21.22 -1.87
CA ALA A 90 0.17 -21.64 -3.02
C ALA A 90 0.34 -20.53 -4.06
N ASN A 91 1.42 -20.65 -4.82
CA ASN A 91 1.63 -19.87 -6.03
C ASN A 91 0.76 -20.43 -7.19
N SER A 92 0.85 -19.79 -8.36
CA SER A 92 0.11 -20.21 -9.55
C SER A 92 0.51 -21.59 -10.09
N SER A 93 1.68 -22.12 -9.72
CA SER A 93 2.09 -23.49 -10.06
C SER A 93 1.59 -24.54 -9.05
N GLY A 94 0.83 -24.14 -8.03
CA GLY A 94 0.31 -25.02 -6.98
C GLY A 94 1.32 -25.35 -5.87
N SER A 95 2.53 -24.79 -5.91
CA SER A 95 3.54 -25.01 -4.88
C SER A 95 3.27 -24.12 -3.67
N ALA A 96 3.37 -24.70 -2.46
CA ALA A 96 3.18 -23.97 -1.22
C ALA A 96 4.21 -22.82 -1.08
N LEU A 97 3.72 -21.63 -0.78
CA LEU A 97 4.51 -20.42 -0.51
C LEU A 97 4.96 -20.38 0.95
N ALA A 98 4.03 -20.66 1.87
CA ALA A 98 4.29 -20.87 3.29
C ALA A 98 3.10 -21.63 3.90
N SER A 99 3.38 -22.53 4.83
CA SER A 99 2.37 -23.26 5.58
C SER A 99 2.32 -22.82 7.04
N THR A 100 1.20 -23.08 7.68
CA THR A 100 1.01 -23.00 9.12
C THR A 100 0.19 -24.19 9.59
N THR A 101 0.34 -24.57 10.86
CA THR A 101 -0.53 -25.58 11.48
C THR A 101 -1.64 -24.85 12.21
N ALA A 102 -2.89 -25.12 11.86
CA ALA A 102 -4.07 -24.63 12.54
C ALA A 102 -4.73 -25.77 13.31
N THR A 103 -4.91 -25.60 14.62
CA THR A 103 -5.67 -26.55 15.45
C THR A 103 -7.13 -26.12 15.48
N ILE A 104 -8.02 -26.94 14.91
CA ILE A 104 -9.45 -26.69 14.83
C ILE A 104 -10.17 -27.55 15.86
N ALA A 105 -10.99 -26.91 16.70
CA ALA A 105 -11.79 -27.61 17.70
C ALA A 105 -13.16 -27.97 17.13
N ALA A 106 -13.81 -29.01 17.68
CA ALA A 106 -15.18 -29.32 17.32
C ALA A 106 -16.10 -28.13 17.66
N GLY A 107 -16.90 -27.69 16.70
CA GLY A 107 -17.80 -26.56 16.83
C GLY A 107 -17.14 -25.18 16.75
N SER A 108 -15.82 -25.07 16.56
CA SER A 108 -15.18 -23.76 16.40
C SER A 108 -15.41 -23.17 15.01
N ALA A 109 -15.35 -21.85 14.90
CA ALA A 109 -15.26 -21.15 13.62
C ALA A 109 -14.01 -20.27 13.62
N THR A 110 -13.16 -20.42 12.59
CA THR A 110 -11.84 -19.79 12.55
C THR A 110 -11.63 -19.12 11.20
N THR A 111 -11.13 -17.89 11.23
CA THR A 111 -10.64 -17.18 10.06
C THR A 111 -9.13 -17.01 10.16
N LEU A 112 -8.38 -17.49 9.18
CA LEU A 112 -6.95 -17.23 9.05
C LEU A 112 -6.70 -16.08 8.06
N VAL A 113 -6.11 -14.99 8.53
CA VAL A 113 -5.68 -13.90 7.66
C VAL A 113 -4.22 -14.11 7.28
N ALA A 114 -3.98 -14.40 6.01
CA ALA A 114 -2.64 -14.55 5.46
C ALA A 114 -2.12 -13.20 4.95
N TRP A 115 -0.99 -12.74 5.47
CA TRP A 115 -0.38 -11.45 5.12
C TRP A 115 1.11 -11.61 4.83
N THR A 116 1.70 -10.66 4.12
CA THR A 116 3.13 -10.71 3.79
C THR A 116 3.98 -10.03 4.86
N GLY A 117 4.81 -10.81 5.56
CA GLY A 117 5.85 -10.32 6.45
C GLY A 117 7.20 -10.10 5.77
N ASP A 118 8.24 -10.07 6.60
CA ASP A 118 9.63 -9.89 6.14
C ASP A 118 10.06 -10.96 5.13
N ASN A 119 10.96 -10.59 4.24
CA ASN A 119 11.48 -11.42 3.15
C ASN A 119 10.38 -11.99 2.23
N ASN A 120 9.26 -11.29 2.10
CA ASN A 120 8.07 -11.75 1.38
C ASN A 120 7.47 -13.07 1.90
N VAL A 121 7.80 -13.45 3.15
CA VAL A 121 7.28 -14.65 3.80
C VAL A 121 5.84 -14.42 4.20
N VAL A 122 4.96 -15.35 3.85
CA VAL A 122 3.57 -15.31 4.29
C VAL A 122 3.48 -15.69 5.76
N LYS A 123 2.72 -14.90 6.52
CA LYS A 123 2.40 -15.10 7.94
C LYS A 123 0.88 -15.19 8.08
N TYR A 124 0.43 -15.79 9.18
CA TYR A 124 -1.00 -16.00 9.45
C TYR A 124 -1.39 -15.38 10.79
N LEU A 125 -2.52 -14.68 10.82
CA LEU A 125 -3.23 -14.28 12.02
C LEU A 125 -4.50 -15.11 12.13
N SER A 126 -4.73 -15.75 13.27
CA SER A 126 -5.98 -16.47 13.54
C SER A 126 -6.98 -15.56 14.24
N LEU A 127 -8.21 -15.59 13.77
CA LEU A 127 -9.37 -14.93 14.36
C LEU A 127 -10.40 -15.99 14.77
N ASP A 128 -10.95 -15.82 15.96
CA ASP A 128 -12.10 -16.60 16.43
C ASP A 128 -13.39 -15.93 15.95
N ASP A 129 -14.12 -16.63 15.10
CA ASP A 129 -15.38 -16.16 14.53
C ASP A 129 -16.56 -16.35 15.49
N LEU A 130 -16.36 -17.01 16.64
CA LEU A 130 -17.36 -17.21 17.70
C LEU A 130 -17.13 -16.31 18.92
N GLU A 131 -16.30 -15.28 18.78
CA GLU A 131 -16.13 -14.26 19.80
C GLU A 131 -17.50 -13.72 20.26
N ALA A 132 -17.69 -13.65 21.58
CA ALA A 132 -18.97 -13.24 22.14
C ALA A 132 -19.33 -11.80 21.71
N VAL A 133 -20.53 -11.63 21.16
CA VAL A 133 -21.04 -10.32 20.75
C VAL A 133 -21.16 -9.38 21.96
N PRO A 134 -20.88 -8.08 21.81
CA PRO A 134 -21.09 -7.10 22.87
C PRO A 134 -22.57 -6.76 23.04
N ALA A 135 -22.89 -5.95 24.06
CA ALA A 135 -24.23 -5.41 24.26
C ALA A 135 -24.68 -4.52 23.08
N SER A 136 -26.00 -4.32 22.94
CA SER A 136 -26.55 -3.40 21.94
C SER A 136 -26.03 -1.95 22.13
N GLY A 137 -25.90 -1.24 21.03
CA GLY A 137 -25.21 0.03 20.85
C GLY A 137 -23.69 -0.11 20.65
N ARG A 138 -23.11 -1.30 20.73
CA ARG A 138 -21.66 -1.51 20.78
C ARG A 138 -21.17 -2.50 19.72
N SER A 139 -19.87 -2.41 19.43
CA SER A 139 -19.11 -3.38 18.63
C SER A 139 -17.79 -3.70 19.35
N LYS A 140 -17.23 -4.88 19.10
CA LYS A 140 -15.86 -5.23 19.44
C LYS A 140 -14.98 -5.05 18.20
N LEU A 141 -13.87 -4.35 18.35
CA LEU A 141 -12.89 -4.13 17.30
C LEU A 141 -11.53 -4.59 17.77
N GLN A 142 -10.92 -5.51 17.04
CA GLN A 142 -9.53 -5.88 17.18
C GLN A 142 -8.73 -5.33 15.99
N VAL A 143 -7.50 -4.88 16.20
CA VAL A 143 -6.67 -4.30 15.13
C VAL A 143 -5.36 -5.06 15.03
N PHE A 144 -4.92 -5.27 13.79
CA PHE A 144 -3.64 -5.88 13.48
C PHE A 144 -2.92 -5.04 12.41
N ASN A 145 -1.66 -4.68 12.69
CA ASN A 145 -0.83 -3.95 11.77
C ASN A 145 0.03 -4.90 10.94
N ALA A 146 -0.42 -5.25 9.72
CA ALA A 146 0.38 -5.99 8.74
C ALA A 146 1.25 -5.07 7.87
N ALA A 147 1.11 -3.74 8.01
CA ALA A 147 1.78 -2.74 7.20
C ALA A 147 3.11 -2.34 7.82
N ARG A 148 4.13 -3.20 7.70
CA ARG A 148 5.50 -2.88 8.15
C ARG A 148 6.01 -1.56 7.55
N ASP A 149 5.66 -1.30 6.30
CA ASP A 149 6.01 -0.05 5.63
C ASP A 149 5.35 1.20 6.21
N ALA A 150 4.23 1.09 6.92
CA ALA A 150 3.61 2.24 7.57
C ALA A 150 4.27 2.59 8.92
N GLY A 151 5.12 1.69 9.43
CA GLY A 151 5.74 1.81 10.76
C GLY A 151 4.77 1.46 11.90
N ALA A 152 5.12 1.85 13.12
CA ALA A 152 4.18 1.80 14.25
C ALA A 152 3.10 2.88 14.07
N LEU A 153 1.85 2.53 14.39
CA LEU A 153 0.68 3.36 14.10
C LEU A 153 -0.12 3.69 15.35
N ASP A 154 -0.65 4.90 15.37
CA ASP A 154 -1.77 5.28 16.24
C ASP A 154 -3.07 5.12 15.45
N VAL A 155 -4.03 4.42 16.03
CA VAL A 155 -5.34 4.14 15.45
C VAL A 155 -6.36 5.05 16.11
N HIS A 156 -6.91 6.00 15.35
CA HIS A 156 -7.99 6.87 15.79
C HIS A 156 -9.30 6.42 15.15
N LEU A 157 -10.32 6.30 16.00
CA LEU A 157 -11.69 6.04 15.59
C LEU A 157 -12.56 7.13 16.21
N THR A 158 -13.10 8.01 15.38
CA THR A 158 -13.96 9.11 15.81
C THR A 158 -15.27 9.09 15.04
N PRO A 159 -16.32 9.77 15.50
CA PRO A 159 -17.47 10.08 14.66
C PRO A 159 -17.04 10.73 13.33
N ALA A 160 -17.80 10.47 12.26
CA ALA A 160 -17.41 10.82 10.89
C ALA A 160 -17.10 12.32 10.67
N SER A 161 -17.81 13.19 11.40
CA SER A 161 -17.71 14.65 11.31
C SER A 161 -16.69 15.28 12.27
N GLU A 162 -16.07 14.50 13.15
CA GLU A 162 -15.19 15.06 14.19
C GLU A 162 -13.75 15.27 13.70
N ALA A 163 -13.14 16.34 14.23
CA ALA A 163 -11.72 16.62 14.04
C ALA A 163 -10.85 15.51 14.66
N LEU A 164 -9.56 15.50 14.34
CA LEU A 164 -8.63 14.56 14.98
C LEU A 164 -8.38 15.05 16.40
N GLY A 165 -8.68 14.22 17.40
CA GLY A 165 -8.28 14.46 18.79
C GLY A 165 -6.91 13.86 19.08
N ASP A 166 -6.33 14.22 20.23
CA ASP A 166 -4.96 13.82 20.61
C ASP A 166 -4.86 12.41 21.19
N SER A 167 -5.98 11.75 21.51
CA SER A 167 -5.99 10.40 22.08
C SER A 167 -6.40 9.34 21.06
N PRO A 168 -5.51 8.39 20.71
CA PRO A 168 -5.87 7.27 19.85
C PRO A 168 -6.71 6.23 20.62
N LEU A 169 -7.51 5.46 19.87
CA LEU A 169 -8.13 4.23 20.38
C LEU A 169 -7.05 3.21 20.74
N LEU A 170 -6.03 3.08 19.89
CA LEU A 170 -4.85 2.25 20.13
C LEU A 170 -3.59 3.04 19.78
N GLY A 171 -2.70 3.22 20.75
CA GLY A 171 -1.41 3.89 20.53
C GLY A 171 -0.29 2.90 20.25
N ASN A 172 0.68 3.32 19.44
CA ASN A 172 1.94 2.61 19.18
C ASN A 172 1.75 1.14 18.73
N LEU A 173 0.77 0.88 17.86
CA LEU A 173 0.50 -0.43 17.30
C LEU A 173 1.63 -0.82 16.32
N ALA A 174 2.59 -1.58 16.82
CA ALA A 174 3.74 -2.05 16.06
C ALA A 174 3.35 -3.05 14.97
N ALA A 175 4.03 -2.98 13.82
CA ALA A 175 3.79 -3.88 12.70
C ALA A 175 4.23 -5.32 13.02
N GLY A 176 3.48 -6.31 12.55
CA GLY A 176 3.77 -7.74 12.70
C GLY A 176 3.72 -8.27 14.15
N SER A 177 3.40 -7.40 15.12
CA SER A 177 3.17 -7.80 16.51
C SER A 177 1.82 -8.52 16.61
N GLY A 178 1.66 -9.44 17.57
CA GLY A 178 0.35 -10.05 17.86
C GLY A 178 -0.75 -8.98 17.96
N SER A 179 -1.97 -9.34 17.59
CA SER A 179 -3.05 -8.36 17.46
C SER A 179 -3.43 -7.69 18.80
N SER A 180 -4.01 -6.48 18.76
CA SER A 180 -4.28 -5.59 19.90
C SER A 180 -5.18 -6.14 21.02
N GLY A 181 -5.81 -7.30 20.82
CA GLY A 181 -7.01 -7.70 21.54
C GLY A 181 -8.23 -6.86 21.14
N TYR A 182 -9.40 -7.21 21.67
CA TYR A 182 -10.66 -6.51 21.35
C TYR A 182 -10.87 -5.28 22.22
N SER A 183 -11.08 -4.13 21.58
CA SER A 183 -11.62 -2.92 22.19
C SER A 183 -13.13 -2.84 21.98
N SER A 184 -13.87 -2.41 22.99
CA SER A 184 -15.29 -2.08 22.81
C SER A 184 -15.41 -0.66 22.26
N VAL A 185 -16.18 -0.49 21.19
CA VAL A 185 -16.45 0.80 20.52
C VAL A 185 -17.96 0.95 20.25
N ASN A 186 -18.41 2.16 19.92
CA ASN A 186 -19.80 2.37 19.53
C ASN A 186 -20.07 1.74 18.17
N ALA A 187 -21.24 1.16 17.98
CA ALA A 187 -21.70 0.77 16.65
C ALA A 187 -22.00 2.01 15.79
N GLY A 188 -21.99 1.85 14.47
CA GLY A 188 -22.27 2.90 13.48
C GLY A 188 -21.08 3.28 12.61
N SER A 189 -21.23 4.43 11.94
CA SER A 189 -20.22 4.98 11.02
C SER A 189 -19.20 5.84 11.75
N HIS A 190 -17.93 5.58 11.49
CA HIS A 190 -16.78 6.26 12.08
C HIS A 190 -15.82 6.72 11.00
N ARG A 191 -15.06 7.76 11.29
CA ARG A 191 -13.84 8.10 10.56
C ARG A 191 -12.67 7.36 11.19
N LEU A 192 -12.05 6.50 10.40
CA LEU A 192 -10.82 5.78 10.74
C LEU A 192 -9.63 6.60 10.25
N ARG A 193 -8.73 6.96 11.16
CA ARG A 193 -7.46 7.62 10.84
C ARG A 193 -6.31 6.84 11.43
N LEU A 194 -5.35 6.48 10.58
CA LEU A 194 -4.10 5.85 10.96
C LEU A 194 -3.00 6.89 10.84
N LEU A 195 -2.27 7.14 11.92
CA LEU A 195 -1.16 8.09 11.95
C LEU A 195 0.12 7.38 12.36
N LYS A 196 1.26 7.97 12.01
CA LYS A 196 2.54 7.61 12.64
C LYS A 196 2.39 7.69 14.16
N ALA A 197 2.84 6.65 14.88
CA ALA A 197 2.77 6.62 16.34
C ALA A 197 3.35 7.90 16.98
N GLY A 198 2.59 8.48 17.91
CA GLY A 198 2.92 9.70 18.64
C GLY A 198 2.73 11.01 17.84
N SER A 199 2.12 10.97 16.66
CA SER A 199 1.90 12.16 15.83
C SER A 199 0.42 12.48 15.62
N VAL A 200 0.10 13.77 15.60
CA VAL A 200 -1.22 14.32 15.22
C VAL A 200 -1.14 15.17 13.95
N LEU A 201 0.01 15.20 13.28
CA LEU A 201 0.23 16.01 12.09
C LEU A 201 -0.46 15.39 10.86
N ALA A 202 -1.10 16.23 10.05
CA ALA A 202 -1.72 15.79 8.79
C ALA A 202 -0.74 15.13 7.82
N SER A 203 0.54 15.52 7.85
CA SER A 203 1.62 14.93 7.07
C SER A 203 2.00 13.51 7.49
N ASP A 204 1.59 13.08 8.69
CA ASP A 204 1.86 11.75 9.25
C ASP A 204 0.68 10.78 9.11
N VAL A 205 -0.42 11.21 8.50
CA VAL A 205 -1.55 10.35 8.15
C VAL A 205 -1.10 9.28 7.16
N ARG A 206 -1.42 8.03 7.46
CA ARG A 206 -1.15 6.83 6.64
C ARG A 206 -2.40 6.29 5.97
N LEU A 207 -3.57 6.52 6.56
CA LEU A 207 -4.91 6.23 6.01
C LEU A 207 -5.92 7.15 6.68
N ASP A 208 -6.87 7.66 5.91
CA ASP A 208 -8.04 8.40 6.40
C ASP A 208 -9.25 7.98 5.56
N THR A 209 -10.21 7.32 6.20
CA THR A 209 -11.37 6.74 5.53
C THR A 209 -12.56 6.58 6.48
N THR A 210 -13.70 6.17 5.95
CA THR A 210 -14.89 5.83 6.75
C THR A 210 -14.97 4.32 6.96
N VAL A 211 -15.35 3.90 8.16
CA VAL A 211 -15.61 2.50 8.51
C VAL A 211 -16.97 2.41 9.21
N THR A 212 -17.73 1.36 8.91
CA THR A 212 -19.00 1.08 9.60
C THR A 212 -18.87 -0.18 10.42
N LEU A 213 -19.22 -0.11 11.71
CA LEU A 213 -19.21 -1.24 12.63
C LEU A 213 -20.66 -1.58 13.01
N PRO A 214 -21.09 -2.85 12.90
CA PRO A 214 -22.49 -3.20 13.14
C PRO A 214 -22.83 -3.22 14.63
N ASP A 215 -24.11 -3.05 14.93
CA ASP A 215 -24.63 -3.25 16.29
C ASP A 215 -24.45 -4.70 16.76
N ALA A 216 -24.11 -4.87 18.03
CA ALA A 216 -23.71 -6.16 18.62
C ALA A 216 -22.65 -6.89 17.77
N GLY A 217 -21.75 -6.13 17.14
CA GLY A 217 -20.78 -6.63 16.17
C GLY A 217 -19.46 -7.11 16.76
N VAL A 218 -18.80 -8.04 16.07
CA VAL A 218 -17.36 -8.32 16.22
C VAL A 218 -16.68 -8.07 14.89
N ALA A 219 -15.59 -7.32 14.89
CA ALA A 219 -14.79 -7.05 13.72
C ALA A 219 -13.30 -7.08 14.02
N ALA A 220 -12.51 -7.45 13.02
CA ALA A 220 -11.09 -7.21 12.98
C ALA A 220 -10.79 -6.16 11.90
N LEU A 221 -9.77 -5.34 12.14
CA LEU A 221 -9.19 -4.41 11.17
C LEU A 221 -7.75 -4.85 10.91
N VAL A 222 -7.45 -5.27 9.69
CA VAL A 222 -6.09 -5.64 9.27
C VAL A 222 -5.54 -4.53 8.40
N ILE A 223 -4.57 -3.78 8.93
CA ILE A 223 -3.91 -2.69 8.21
C ILE A 223 -2.89 -3.31 7.27
N THR A 224 -3.00 -3.05 5.97
CA THR A 224 -2.14 -3.63 4.92
C THR A 224 -1.27 -2.57 4.27
N PRO A 225 -0.04 -2.91 3.84
CA PRO A 225 0.85 -1.93 3.22
C PRO A 225 0.33 -1.50 1.84
N SER A 226 0.57 -0.23 1.49
CA SER A 226 0.37 0.25 0.12
C SER A 226 1.61 0.09 -0.75
N THR A 227 1.52 0.48 -2.02
CA THR A 227 2.62 0.32 -2.99
C THR A 227 3.76 1.32 -2.81
N GLY A 228 3.50 2.53 -2.30
CA GLY A 228 4.53 3.56 -2.11
C GLY A 228 5.46 3.29 -0.93
N GLY A 229 4.99 2.52 0.06
CA GLY A 229 5.79 2.16 1.22
C GLY A 229 5.73 3.20 2.34
N VAL A 230 4.67 3.99 2.47
CA VAL A 230 4.40 4.78 3.70
C VAL A 230 2.92 4.78 4.01
N LEU A 231 2.09 5.06 3.02
CA LEU A 231 0.64 4.96 3.18
C LEU A 231 0.22 3.51 3.40
N ALA A 232 -0.97 3.32 3.96
CA ALA A 232 -1.55 2.01 4.22
C ALA A 232 -2.97 1.94 3.65
N HIS A 233 -3.43 0.71 3.41
CA HIS A 233 -4.84 0.37 3.26
C HIS A 233 -5.28 -0.38 4.52
N ALA A 234 -6.55 -0.79 4.58
CA ALA A 234 -7.00 -1.74 5.59
C ALA A 234 -8.07 -2.68 5.03
N LEU A 235 -8.28 -3.79 5.72
CA LEU A 235 -9.36 -4.74 5.51
C LEU A 235 -10.20 -4.77 6.77
N LEU A 236 -11.51 -4.56 6.65
CA LEU A 236 -12.47 -4.84 7.71
C LEU A 236 -12.98 -6.27 7.51
N LEU A 237 -12.80 -7.09 8.55
CA LEU A 237 -13.17 -8.50 8.55
C LEU A 237 -14.23 -8.72 9.63
N GLN A 238 -15.29 -9.44 9.29
CA GLN A 238 -16.34 -9.80 10.23
C GLN A 238 -16.66 -11.29 10.09
N PRO A 239 -17.10 -11.97 11.16
CA PRO A 239 -17.43 -13.39 11.11
C PRO A 239 -18.43 -13.72 10.00
N ALA A 240 -18.14 -14.76 9.22
CA ALA A 240 -18.94 -15.26 8.10
C ALA A 240 -19.34 -14.26 6.99
N THR A 241 -18.70 -13.08 6.89
CA THR A 241 -18.96 -12.10 5.83
C THR A 241 -17.83 -12.00 4.81
N ALA A 242 -18.13 -11.39 3.66
CA ALA A 242 -17.10 -10.92 2.75
C ALA A 242 -16.20 -9.85 3.42
N VAL A 243 -14.98 -9.74 2.92
CA VAL A 243 -14.01 -8.72 3.34
C VAL A 243 -14.42 -7.37 2.77
N THR A 244 -14.35 -6.32 3.58
CA THR A 244 -14.52 -4.95 3.10
C THR A 244 -13.16 -4.27 3.00
N ALA A 245 -12.73 -3.94 1.77
CA ALA A 245 -11.51 -3.20 1.53
C ALA A 245 -11.71 -1.71 1.86
N LEU A 246 -10.82 -1.18 2.70
CA LEU A 246 -10.73 0.23 3.07
C LEU A 246 -9.47 0.81 2.42
N THR A 247 -9.57 1.05 1.12
CA THR A 247 -8.45 1.53 0.30
C THR A 247 -8.21 3.02 0.54
N ASN A 248 -6.95 3.41 0.77
CA ASN A 248 -6.54 4.80 0.77
C ASN A 248 -6.95 5.53 -0.52
N THR A 249 -7.43 6.76 -0.43
CA THR A 249 -7.81 7.56 -1.60
C THR A 249 -6.76 8.59 -2.00
N GLN A 250 -5.61 8.59 -1.33
CA GLN A 250 -4.50 9.50 -1.57
C GLN A 250 -3.29 8.75 -2.14
N ALA A 251 -2.48 9.48 -2.91
CA ALA A 251 -1.11 9.13 -3.26
C ALA A 251 -0.17 10.19 -2.66
N ARG A 252 1.14 9.95 -2.72
CA ARG A 252 2.16 10.93 -2.37
C ARG A 252 2.97 11.34 -3.59
N VAL A 253 3.12 12.63 -3.81
CA VAL A 253 3.87 13.15 -4.95
C VAL A 253 4.88 14.20 -4.48
N ARG A 254 6.08 14.19 -5.05
CA ARG A 254 7.08 15.27 -4.88
C ARG A 254 7.55 15.78 -6.23
N ILE A 255 8.19 16.95 -6.22
CA ILE A 255 8.89 17.50 -7.38
C ILE A 255 10.39 17.28 -7.19
N LEU A 256 11.08 16.90 -8.25
CA LEU A 256 12.53 16.91 -8.34
C LEU A 256 12.93 17.64 -9.63
N SER A 257 13.88 18.56 -9.52
CA SER A 257 14.45 19.26 -10.68
C SER A 257 15.95 19.07 -10.72
N ALA A 258 16.44 18.61 -11.87
CA ALA A 258 17.85 18.56 -12.23
C ALA A 258 18.23 19.69 -13.21
N LEU A 259 17.38 20.70 -13.42
CA LEU A 259 17.76 21.83 -14.28
C LEU A 259 18.89 22.65 -13.65
N PRO A 260 19.81 23.21 -14.45
CA PRO A 260 20.86 24.08 -13.95
C PRO A 260 20.31 25.41 -13.39
N THR A 261 20.92 25.86 -12.28
CA THR A 261 20.83 27.15 -11.54
C THR A 261 19.46 27.86 -11.36
N SER A 262 18.98 27.87 -10.10
CA SER A 262 18.02 28.81 -9.47
C SER A 262 16.66 29.01 -10.15
N LEU A 263 16.21 28.01 -10.91
CA LEU A 263 14.84 27.98 -11.42
C LEU A 263 13.89 27.52 -10.31
N SER A 264 12.78 28.23 -10.14
CA SER A 264 11.70 27.77 -9.28
C SER A 264 10.83 26.78 -10.04
N VAL A 265 10.45 25.70 -9.36
CA VAL A 265 9.57 24.67 -9.93
C VAL A 265 8.37 24.49 -9.03
N ALA A 266 7.19 24.73 -9.58
CA ALA A 266 5.91 24.50 -8.93
C ALA A 266 5.14 23.43 -9.69
N GLY A 267 4.22 22.74 -9.03
CA GLY A 267 3.41 21.71 -9.68
C GLY A 267 2.08 21.49 -8.98
N THR A 268 1.12 21.00 -9.73
CA THR A 268 -0.21 20.63 -9.24
C THR A 268 -0.59 19.25 -9.77
N VAL A 269 -1.18 18.43 -8.91
CA VAL A 269 -1.68 17.09 -9.28
C VAL A 269 -3.06 16.92 -8.69
N ASN A 270 -4.05 16.61 -9.55
CA ASN A 270 -5.43 16.34 -9.13
C ASN A 270 -6.02 17.42 -8.20
N GLY A 271 -5.73 18.69 -8.50
CA GLY A 271 -6.20 19.84 -7.72
C GLY A 271 -5.39 20.14 -6.44
N ALA A 272 -4.42 19.31 -6.07
CA ALA A 272 -3.51 19.56 -4.96
C ALA A 272 -2.24 20.27 -5.43
N THR A 273 -1.85 21.34 -4.74
CA THR A 273 -0.58 22.05 -4.96
C THR A 273 0.55 21.32 -4.25
N LEU A 274 1.64 21.07 -4.97
CA LEU A 274 2.84 20.47 -4.39
C LEU A 274 3.72 21.55 -3.72
N PRO A 275 4.54 21.20 -2.72
CA PRO A 275 5.50 22.12 -2.12
C PRO A 275 6.39 22.75 -3.19
N LEU A 276 6.53 24.07 -3.13
CA LEU A 276 7.37 24.82 -4.08
C LEU A 276 8.84 24.38 -3.94
N LEU A 277 9.46 24.01 -5.06
CA LEU A 277 10.91 23.86 -5.11
C LEU A 277 11.53 25.22 -5.41
N GLY A 278 12.06 25.87 -4.36
CA GLY A 278 12.56 27.25 -4.45
C GLY A 278 13.84 27.42 -5.27
N THR A 279 14.64 26.36 -5.42
CA THR A 279 15.90 26.37 -6.19
C THR A 279 16.16 25.03 -6.87
N SER A 280 16.64 25.06 -8.11
CA SER A 280 17.13 23.92 -8.88
C SER A 280 18.67 23.98 -9.04
N PRO A 281 19.40 22.83 -9.03
CA PRO A 281 18.89 21.47 -8.83
C PRO A 281 18.46 21.20 -7.38
N GLY A 282 17.46 20.34 -7.20
CA GLY A 282 16.93 20.01 -5.87
C GLY A 282 15.67 19.15 -5.91
N PHE A 283 15.14 18.82 -4.74
CA PHE A 283 13.90 18.06 -4.58
C PHE A 283 13.06 18.61 -3.43
N GLY A 284 11.74 18.49 -3.57
CA GLY A 284 10.78 18.83 -2.53
C GLY A 284 10.40 17.62 -1.67
N SER A 285 9.70 17.88 -0.57
CA SER A 285 9.04 16.84 0.21
C SER A 285 7.84 16.26 -0.54
N TYR A 286 7.49 15.02 -0.21
CA TYR A 286 6.23 14.43 -0.66
C TYR A 286 5.04 15.16 -0.05
N ALA A 287 3.99 15.38 -0.85
CA ALA A 287 2.69 15.85 -0.41
C ALA A 287 1.59 14.86 -0.79
N LEU A 288 0.52 14.82 0.01
CA LEU A 288 -0.67 14.04 -0.29
C LEU A 288 -1.44 14.68 -1.44
N VAL A 289 -1.81 13.87 -2.42
CA VAL A 289 -2.66 14.26 -3.56
C VAL A 289 -3.80 13.25 -3.71
N PRO A 290 -4.98 13.64 -4.20
CA PRO A 290 -6.02 12.67 -4.54
C PRO A 290 -5.52 11.64 -5.55
N ALA A 291 -5.78 10.36 -5.27
CA ALA A 291 -5.53 9.27 -6.20
C ALA A 291 -6.46 9.37 -7.43
N GLY A 292 -6.03 8.81 -8.56
CA GLY A 292 -6.78 8.82 -9.81
C GLY A 292 -5.96 9.28 -11.02
N SER A 293 -6.59 9.25 -12.19
CA SER A 293 -5.98 9.69 -13.44
C SER A 293 -5.64 11.18 -13.41
N SER A 294 -4.45 11.51 -13.90
CA SER A 294 -3.89 12.85 -13.94
C SER A 294 -3.10 13.06 -15.23
N THR A 295 -2.95 14.33 -15.60
CA THR A 295 -1.92 14.76 -16.56
C THR A 295 -1.09 15.80 -15.83
N PRO A 296 0.01 15.42 -15.17
CA PRO A 296 0.71 16.30 -14.27
C PRO A 296 1.31 17.48 -15.03
N GLN A 297 1.29 18.64 -14.38
CA GLN A 297 1.88 19.86 -14.89
C GLN A 297 2.87 20.42 -13.88
N VAL A 298 4.01 20.87 -14.38
CA VAL A 298 4.99 21.63 -13.61
C VAL A 298 5.30 22.92 -14.34
N THR A 299 5.49 23.99 -13.59
CA THR A 299 5.85 25.29 -14.12
C THR A 299 7.30 25.57 -13.77
N VAL A 300 8.11 25.88 -14.77
CA VAL A 300 9.53 26.26 -14.66
C VAL A 300 9.64 27.70 -15.14
N ASN A 301 9.98 28.64 -14.25
CA ASN A 301 10.11 30.07 -14.57
C ASN A 301 8.92 30.66 -15.37
N GLY A 302 7.70 30.22 -15.07
CA GLY A 302 6.47 30.67 -15.74
C GLY A 302 6.10 29.89 -17.02
N GLY A 303 7.00 29.06 -17.56
CA GLY A 303 6.68 28.13 -18.65
C GLY A 303 6.13 26.81 -18.10
N THR A 304 5.08 26.26 -18.71
CA THR A 304 4.46 25.00 -18.28
C THR A 304 5.00 23.81 -19.06
N LEU A 305 5.43 22.78 -18.36
CA LEU A 305 5.70 21.45 -18.88
C LEU A 305 4.54 20.53 -18.52
N THR A 306 4.03 19.81 -19.51
CA THR A 306 2.93 18.86 -19.33
C THR A 306 3.44 17.46 -19.55
N GLY A 307 3.17 16.57 -18.60
CA GLY A 307 3.58 15.18 -18.65
C GLY A 307 2.62 14.32 -19.47
N ALA A 308 2.99 13.06 -19.66
CA ALA A 308 2.05 12.05 -20.16
C ALA A 308 0.93 11.79 -19.14
N SER A 309 -0.20 11.27 -19.62
CA SER A 309 -1.27 10.79 -18.74
C SER A 309 -0.73 9.70 -17.82
N TRP A 310 -1.05 9.80 -16.54
CA TRP A 310 -0.61 8.88 -15.50
C TRP A 310 -1.73 8.67 -14.48
N THR A 311 -1.73 7.54 -13.79
CA THR A 311 -2.67 7.28 -12.69
C THR A 311 -1.93 7.30 -11.38
N ALA A 312 -2.27 8.25 -10.51
CA ALA A 312 -1.89 8.25 -9.11
C ALA A 312 -2.58 7.10 -8.41
N ALA A 313 -1.91 5.95 -8.30
CA ALA A 313 -2.49 4.79 -7.66
C ALA A 313 -2.67 5.05 -6.15
N PRO A 314 -3.77 4.58 -5.53
CA PRO A 314 -3.92 4.56 -4.08
C PRO A 314 -2.66 4.15 -3.33
N GLY A 315 -2.15 5.03 -2.48
CA GLY A 315 -0.98 4.79 -1.65
C GLY A 315 0.37 4.77 -2.39
N SER A 316 0.43 5.14 -3.67
CA SER A 316 1.69 5.21 -4.40
C SER A 316 2.53 6.41 -4.01
N ASP A 317 3.84 6.29 -4.16
CA ASP A 317 4.78 7.42 -4.15
C ASP A 317 5.25 7.72 -5.57
N THR A 318 5.40 9.00 -5.90
CA THR A 318 5.79 9.43 -7.25
C THR A 318 6.60 10.70 -7.23
N THR A 319 7.61 10.75 -8.09
CA THR A 319 8.44 11.93 -8.35
C THR A 319 8.08 12.52 -9.71
N LEU A 320 7.65 13.78 -9.72
CA LEU A 320 7.58 14.60 -10.93
C LEU A 320 8.99 15.14 -11.21
N PHE A 321 9.63 14.59 -12.24
CA PHE A 321 11.04 14.81 -12.52
C PHE A 321 11.25 15.74 -13.72
N VAL A 322 11.95 16.84 -13.51
CA VAL A 322 12.36 17.80 -14.55
C VAL A 322 13.88 17.72 -14.74
N TRP A 323 14.36 17.60 -15.98
CA TRP A 323 15.80 17.59 -16.29
C TRP A 323 16.08 18.20 -17.66
N GLY A 324 17.33 18.12 -18.13
CA GLY A 324 17.76 18.68 -19.40
C GLY A 324 18.47 20.03 -19.21
N THR A 325 18.43 20.87 -20.23
CA THR A 325 19.03 22.22 -20.15
C THR A 325 17.97 23.25 -19.83
N ALA A 326 18.37 24.43 -19.35
CA ALA A 326 17.43 25.53 -19.10
C ALA A 326 16.63 25.94 -20.35
N ALA A 327 17.18 25.77 -21.56
CA ALA A 327 16.52 26.09 -22.82
C ALA A 327 15.63 24.96 -23.36
N ALA A 328 15.86 23.72 -22.94
CA ALA A 328 15.13 22.54 -23.41
C ALA A 328 14.82 21.59 -22.24
N PRO A 329 14.01 22.04 -21.26
CA PRO A 329 13.65 21.19 -20.14
C PRO A 329 12.80 19.99 -20.61
N GLN A 330 13.03 18.86 -19.97
CA GLN A 330 12.34 17.59 -20.14
C GLN A 330 11.56 17.27 -18.88
N PHE A 331 10.50 16.46 -19.01
CA PHE A 331 9.61 16.13 -17.91
C PHE A 331 9.15 14.67 -17.95
N ALA A 332 9.19 14.01 -16.78
CA ALA A 332 8.71 12.65 -16.59
C ALA A 332 8.02 12.49 -15.23
N THR A 333 7.20 11.46 -15.16
CA THR A 333 6.59 10.98 -13.92
C THR A 333 7.24 9.65 -13.57
N LEU A 334 7.90 9.57 -12.42
CA LEU A 334 8.68 8.41 -11.99
C LEU A 334 8.03 7.77 -10.77
N SER A 335 7.66 6.50 -10.86
CA SER A 335 7.16 5.74 -9.72
C SER A 335 8.27 5.49 -8.71
N ASP A 336 8.04 5.83 -7.45
CA ASP A 336 8.96 5.55 -6.36
C ASP A 336 8.56 4.24 -5.66
N ASP A 337 9.54 3.38 -5.38
CA ASP A 337 9.39 2.22 -4.51
C ASP A 337 10.16 2.49 -3.21
N ASN A 338 9.46 3.06 -2.22
CA ASN A 338 10.00 3.33 -0.89
C ASN A 338 9.62 2.25 0.13
N ARG A 339 9.28 1.05 -0.31
CA ARG A 339 9.06 -0.08 0.61
C ARG A 339 10.37 -0.52 1.23
N LEU A 340 10.34 -0.87 2.51
CA LEU A 340 11.49 -1.37 3.27
C LEU A 340 12.08 -2.62 2.60
N PRO A 341 13.38 -2.89 2.79
CA PRO A 341 13.96 -4.16 2.39
C PRO A 341 13.24 -5.34 3.03
N GLY A 342 13.19 -6.47 2.31
CA GLY A 342 12.66 -7.71 2.83
C GLY A 342 13.45 -8.23 4.03
N SER A 343 14.78 -8.05 4.02
CA SER A 343 15.65 -8.44 5.13
C SER A 343 15.92 -7.26 6.07
N THR A 344 15.89 -7.52 7.38
CA THR A 344 16.19 -6.52 8.40
C THR A 344 17.66 -6.14 8.47
N SER A 345 18.56 -6.92 7.86
CA SER A 345 19.99 -6.64 7.72
C SER A 345 20.37 -5.94 6.41
N ALA A 346 19.41 -5.73 5.52
CA ALA A 346 19.64 -5.12 4.22
C ALA A 346 19.24 -3.64 4.22
N ALA A 347 19.73 -2.92 3.22
CA ALA A 347 19.21 -1.65 2.75
C ALA A 347 18.70 -1.82 1.30
N ARG A 348 17.95 -0.85 0.80
CA ARG A 348 17.61 -0.73 -0.62
C ARG A 348 18.18 0.57 -1.19
N ILE A 349 18.66 0.53 -2.42
CA ILE A 349 19.25 1.70 -3.07
C ILE A 349 18.88 1.77 -4.55
N ARG A 350 18.74 2.99 -5.08
CA ARG A 350 18.48 3.29 -6.49
C ARG A 350 19.22 4.55 -6.93
N LEU A 351 19.47 4.69 -8.22
CA LEU A 351 20.12 5.85 -8.84
C LEU A 351 19.12 6.61 -9.71
N LEU A 352 19.06 7.94 -9.58
CA LEU A 352 18.47 8.84 -10.57
C LEU A 352 19.58 9.43 -11.43
N HIS A 353 19.48 9.26 -12.75
CA HIS A 353 20.35 9.97 -13.68
C HIS A 353 19.67 11.25 -14.17
N GLY A 354 20.03 12.38 -13.56
CA GLY A 354 19.51 13.69 -13.93
C GLY A 354 20.47 14.63 -14.67
N LEU A 355 21.68 14.17 -15.03
CA LEU A 355 22.62 15.01 -15.78
C LEU A 355 22.10 15.31 -17.18
N GLY A 356 21.78 16.58 -17.45
CA GLY A 356 21.12 17.01 -18.69
C GLY A 356 22.00 16.93 -19.95
N ASN A 357 23.32 16.95 -19.80
CA ASN A 357 24.30 16.98 -20.88
C ASN A 357 25.07 15.64 -21.07
N LEU A 358 24.71 14.59 -20.31
CA LEU A 358 25.32 13.27 -20.40
C LEU A 358 24.24 12.24 -20.69
N ALA A 359 24.21 11.70 -21.90
CA ALA A 359 23.19 10.73 -22.34
C ALA A 359 23.59 9.27 -22.09
N GLN A 360 24.85 9.00 -21.73
CA GLN A 360 25.34 7.65 -21.45
C GLN A 360 24.70 7.11 -20.17
N ASP A 361 24.38 5.82 -20.16
CA ASP A 361 23.93 5.15 -18.95
C ASP A 361 25.00 5.25 -17.84
N LEU A 362 24.52 5.37 -16.61
CA LEU A 362 25.35 5.49 -15.42
C LEU A 362 25.14 4.32 -14.47
N THR A 363 26.24 3.75 -14.00
CA THR A 363 26.24 2.64 -13.05
C THR A 363 26.57 3.16 -11.66
N LEU A 364 25.70 2.87 -10.69
CA LEU A 364 25.99 3.04 -9.27
C LEU A 364 26.78 1.83 -8.77
N ASN A 365 27.88 2.12 -8.08
CA ASN A 365 28.76 1.13 -7.48
C ASN A 365 28.84 1.36 -5.96
N ILE A 366 28.97 0.27 -5.21
CA ILE A 366 29.23 0.27 -3.77
C ILE A 366 30.53 -0.50 -3.53
N ALA A 367 31.49 0.15 -2.87
CA ALA A 367 32.84 -0.40 -2.67
C ALA A 367 33.47 -0.95 -3.98
N GLY A 368 33.23 -0.27 -5.11
CA GLY A 368 33.72 -0.65 -6.44
C GLY A 368 32.93 -1.73 -7.18
N ALA A 369 31.93 -2.36 -6.54
CA ALA A 369 31.06 -3.33 -7.19
C ALA A 369 29.80 -2.67 -7.77
N ALA A 370 29.48 -2.96 -9.04
CA ALA A 370 28.27 -2.46 -9.69
C ALA A 370 27.00 -3.00 -9.02
N VAL A 371 26.02 -2.12 -8.80
CA VAL A 371 24.77 -2.44 -8.08
C VAL A 371 23.54 -2.25 -8.97
N THR A 372 23.48 -1.15 -9.71
CA THR A 372 22.34 -0.82 -10.57
C THR A 372 22.73 0.26 -11.59
N THR A 373 21.96 0.36 -12.67
CA THR A 373 22.23 1.30 -13.78
C THR A 373 20.99 2.12 -14.10
N ALA A 374 21.17 3.41 -14.38
CA ALA A 374 20.11 4.32 -14.78
C ALA A 374 20.45 4.98 -16.12
N SER A 375 19.47 5.01 -17.02
CA SER A 375 19.50 5.86 -18.21
C SER A 375 19.12 7.29 -17.86
N GLN A 376 19.60 8.24 -18.66
CA GLN A 376 19.29 9.66 -18.50
C GLN A 376 17.77 9.89 -18.39
N GLY A 377 17.35 10.73 -17.44
CA GLY A 377 15.93 11.04 -17.24
C GLY A 377 15.17 10.00 -16.40
N SER A 378 15.81 8.92 -15.95
CA SER A 378 15.16 7.77 -15.33
C SER A 378 15.76 7.37 -13.98
N MET A 379 14.96 6.69 -13.17
CA MET A 379 15.42 5.94 -12.00
C MET A 379 15.86 4.54 -12.43
N SER A 380 16.95 4.04 -11.85
CA SER A 380 17.32 2.64 -11.94
C SER A 380 16.30 1.75 -11.23
N PRO A 381 16.27 0.44 -11.51
CA PRO A 381 15.65 -0.53 -10.63
C PRO A 381 16.20 -0.40 -9.19
N VAL A 382 15.34 -0.67 -8.21
CA VAL A 382 15.73 -0.65 -6.79
C VAL A 382 16.42 -1.96 -6.44
N THR A 383 17.66 -1.88 -5.95
CA THR A 383 18.48 -3.04 -5.60
C THR A 383 18.60 -3.18 -4.09
N ALA A 384 18.47 -4.41 -3.58
CA ALA A 384 18.78 -4.73 -2.19
C ALA A 384 20.29 -4.92 -2.02
N VAL A 385 20.86 -4.31 -0.98
CA VAL A 385 22.28 -4.38 -0.64
C VAL A 385 22.43 -4.66 0.85
N SER A 386 23.56 -5.19 1.29
CA SER A 386 23.83 -5.33 2.72
C SER A 386 23.92 -3.95 3.37
N ALA A 387 23.40 -3.83 4.59
CA ALA A 387 23.71 -2.67 5.43
C ALA A 387 25.22 -2.58 5.65
N VAL A 388 25.76 -1.38 5.60
CA VAL A 388 27.21 -1.15 5.64
C VAL A 388 27.51 0.23 6.22
N THR A 389 28.54 0.31 7.05
CA THR A 389 29.11 1.57 7.55
C THR A 389 30.41 1.86 6.81
N ASP A 390 30.74 3.14 6.62
CA ASP A 390 32.01 3.58 6.04
C ASP A 390 32.32 2.94 4.67
N THR A 391 31.36 3.05 3.74
CA THR A 391 31.51 2.58 2.35
C THR A 391 31.74 3.73 1.36
N THR A 392 32.25 3.38 0.20
CA THR A 392 32.33 4.27 -0.97
C THR A 392 31.15 4.02 -1.89
N LEU A 393 30.41 5.08 -2.20
CA LEU A 393 29.43 5.10 -3.29
C LEU A 393 30.05 5.83 -4.48
N SER A 394 30.12 5.19 -5.64
CA SER A 394 30.60 5.86 -6.86
C SER A 394 29.64 5.66 -8.02
N VAL A 395 29.61 6.63 -8.93
CA VAL A 395 28.87 6.54 -10.19
C VAL A 395 29.86 6.61 -11.33
N THR A 396 29.78 5.65 -12.25
CA THR A 396 30.64 5.55 -13.42
C THR A 396 29.81 5.57 -14.70
N SER A 397 30.40 6.02 -15.81
CA SER A 397 29.82 5.78 -17.14
C SER A 397 29.81 4.29 -17.43
N SER A 398 28.66 3.74 -17.80
CA SER A 398 28.52 2.32 -18.13
C SER A 398 29.31 1.93 -19.40
N SER A 399 29.59 2.88 -20.30
CA SER A 399 30.31 2.61 -21.54
C SER A 399 31.83 2.78 -21.44
N THR A 400 32.32 3.68 -20.59
CA THR A 400 33.76 3.99 -20.50
C THR A 400 34.39 3.59 -19.16
N ALA A 401 33.57 3.21 -18.18
CA ALA A 401 33.97 3.02 -16.78
C ALA A 401 34.61 4.26 -16.12
N ALA A 402 34.56 5.43 -16.77
CA ALA A 402 35.08 6.66 -16.21
C ALA A 402 34.27 7.06 -14.97
N SER A 403 34.97 7.47 -13.91
CA SER A 403 34.32 7.99 -12.71
C SER A 403 33.64 9.31 -13.03
N VAL A 404 32.34 9.38 -12.70
CA VAL A 404 31.52 10.59 -12.80
C VAL A 404 31.41 11.26 -11.44
N TYR A 405 31.27 10.45 -10.38
CA TYR A 405 31.19 10.96 -9.01
C TYR A 405 31.60 9.90 -7.99
N GLU A 406 32.12 10.34 -6.85
CA GLU A 406 32.49 9.46 -5.74
C GLU A 406 32.21 10.12 -4.39
N LEU A 407 31.69 9.31 -3.46
CA LEU A 407 31.41 9.66 -2.07
C LEU A 407 32.00 8.59 -1.18
N THR A 408 32.92 8.98 -0.29
CA THR A 408 33.47 8.10 0.74
C THR A 408 32.76 8.32 2.08
N GLY A 409 32.97 7.41 3.03
CA GLY A 409 32.45 7.55 4.40
C GLY A 409 30.92 7.50 4.50
N LYS A 410 30.25 6.78 3.61
CA LYS A 410 28.79 6.66 3.61
C LYS A 410 28.32 5.46 4.41
N THR A 411 27.17 5.62 5.06
CA THR A 411 26.49 4.56 5.79
C THR A 411 25.15 4.25 5.14
N LEU A 412 24.91 2.98 4.89
CA LEU A 412 23.61 2.43 4.51
C LEU A 412 23.09 1.62 5.70
N ASP A 413 22.14 2.19 6.44
CA ASP A 413 21.57 1.57 7.62
C ASP A 413 20.73 0.35 7.25
N ALA A 414 20.69 -0.63 8.15
CA ALA A 414 19.72 -1.72 8.07
C ALA A 414 18.30 -1.15 8.08
N ASN A 415 17.42 -1.72 7.24
CA ASN A 415 16.09 -1.20 6.93
C ASN A 415 16.04 0.15 6.20
N GLY A 416 17.18 0.72 5.78
CA GLY A 416 17.18 1.99 5.05
C GLY A 416 16.74 1.84 3.60
N VAL A 417 16.07 2.87 3.08
CA VAL A 417 15.78 3.01 1.64
C VAL A 417 16.42 4.28 1.12
N TYR A 418 17.26 4.17 0.10
CA TYR A 418 18.11 5.25 -0.38
C TYR A 418 17.89 5.54 -1.86
N SER A 419 17.88 6.83 -2.19
CA SER A 419 18.01 7.31 -3.57
C SER A 419 19.31 8.10 -3.70
N VAL A 420 20.12 7.75 -4.69
CA VAL A 420 21.27 8.55 -5.13
C VAL A 420 20.80 9.40 -6.28
N PHE A 421 20.75 10.72 -6.08
CA PHE A 421 20.39 11.67 -7.13
C PHE A 421 21.64 12.27 -7.70
N LEU A 422 21.84 12.11 -9.02
CA LEU A 422 22.91 12.78 -9.74
C LEU A 422 22.30 13.85 -10.65
N LEU A 423 22.37 15.10 -10.24
CA LEU A 423 21.55 16.21 -10.78
C LEU A 423 22.40 17.30 -11.44
N GLY A 424 21.80 17.95 -12.44
CA GLY A 424 22.31 19.16 -13.08
C GLY A 424 23.12 18.93 -14.36
N ASP A 425 24.30 19.53 -14.45
CA ASP A 425 25.16 19.57 -15.63
C ASP A 425 26.60 19.16 -15.27
N SER A 426 27.11 18.10 -15.91
CA SER A 426 28.45 17.56 -15.64
C SER A 426 29.60 18.40 -16.18
N SER A 427 29.31 19.40 -17.02
CA SER A 427 30.32 20.32 -17.57
C SER A 427 30.59 21.54 -16.69
N LEU A 428 29.76 21.76 -15.66
CA LEU A 428 29.91 22.86 -14.71
C LEU A 428 30.65 22.37 -13.46
N SER A 429 31.57 23.19 -12.94
CA SER A 429 32.34 22.88 -11.73
C SER A 429 31.45 22.67 -10.51
N SER A 430 31.97 21.92 -9.51
CA SER A 430 31.25 21.62 -8.28
C SER A 430 30.71 22.87 -7.61
N GLY A 431 29.42 22.83 -7.23
CA GLY A 431 28.71 23.93 -6.59
C GLY A 431 27.73 24.69 -7.48
N ASN A 432 27.75 24.52 -8.81
CA ASN A 432 26.78 25.18 -9.71
C ASN A 432 26.30 24.33 -10.90
N GLY A 433 26.48 23.00 -10.87
CA GLY A 433 25.88 22.15 -11.89
C GLY A 433 25.93 20.66 -11.60
N LEU A 434 26.99 20.08 -11.04
CA LEU A 434 26.94 18.67 -10.61
C LEU A 434 26.60 18.57 -9.12
N THR A 435 25.40 18.08 -8.80
CA THR A 435 24.99 17.80 -7.41
C THR A 435 24.69 16.32 -7.24
N THR A 436 25.40 15.67 -6.33
CA THR A 436 25.03 14.32 -5.89
C THR A 436 24.47 14.37 -4.49
N VAL A 437 23.25 13.88 -4.31
CA VAL A 437 22.62 13.76 -2.99
C VAL A 437 22.27 12.31 -2.75
N VAL A 438 22.70 11.78 -1.60
CA VAL A 438 22.22 10.50 -1.09
C VAL A 438 21.10 10.81 -0.10
N VAL A 439 19.87 10.52 -0.50
CA VAL A 439 18.68 10.76 0.33
C VAL A 439 18.27 9.43 0.95
N LYS A 440 18.19 9.41 2.28
CA LYS A 440 17.47 8.36 3.00
C LYS A 440 15.98 8.67 2.92
N GLU A 441 15.28 7.98 2.03
CA GLU A 441 13.84 8.13 1.84
C GLU A 441 13.08 7.63 3.07
N ARG A 442 13.63 6.61 3.74
CA ARG A 442 13.09 5.97 4.96
C ARG A 442 14.18 5.39 5.84
#